data_AF-A0A502CY24-F1
#
_entry.id   AF-A0A502CY24-F1
#
_cell.length_a   1.000
_cell.length_b   1.000
_cell.length_c   1.000
_cell.angle_alpha   90.00
_cell.angle_beta   90.00
_cell.angle_gamma   90.00
#
_symmetry.space_group_name_H-M   'P 1'
#
loop_
_entity.id
_entity.type
_entity.pdbx_description
1 polymer ?
#
loop_
_entity_poly.entity_id
_entity_poly.type
_entity_poly.pdbx_seq_one_letter_code
_entity_poly.pdbx_strand_id
1 'polypeptide(L)' 'MAKDLSDSENRKKLKKSSFALPEQEKYPIPDIEHARNALARVAQHGSAAEKKKVRAAVEKKYPSLKKDD' A
#
# COMPACT_ATOMS: atom_id res chain seq x y z
N MET A 1 -9.51 13.94 3.76
CA MET A 1 -8.23 14.35 4.37
C MET A 1 -7.32 13.14 4.32
N ALA A 2 -6.38 13.09 3.37
CA ALA A 2 -5.35 12.06 3.35
C ALA A 2 -4.56 12.10 4.67
N LYS A 3 -4.19 10.95 5.22
CA LYS A 3 -3.39 10.90 6.45
C LYS A 3 -2.03 11.52 6.13
N ASP A 4 -1.69 12.67 6.70
CA ASP A 4 -0.41 13.32 6.44
C ASP A 4 0.75 12.45 6.93
N LEU A 5 1.48 11.89 5.96
CA LEU A 5 2.64 11.02 6.16
C LEU A 5 3.97 11.76 5.96
N SER A 6 3.93 13.10 5.85
CA SER A 6 5.11 13.96 5.74
C SER A 6 6.08 13.69 6.89
N ASP A 7 5.55 13.55 8.10
CA ASP A 7 6.31 13.30 9.31
C ASP A 7 6.77 11.83 9.45
N SER A 8 8.07 11.64 9.65
CA SER A 8 8.68 10.31 9.78
C SER A 8 8.25 9.57 11.05
N GLU A 9 7.84 10.28 12.11
CA GLU A 9 7.35 9.67 13.33
C GLU A 9 5.92 9.14 13.17
N ASN A 10 5.10 9.83 12.38
CA ASN A 10 3.78 9.34 11.99
C ASN A 10 3.87 8.07 11.14
N ARG A 11 4.93 7.95 10.31
CA ARG A 11 5.25 6.70 9.58
C ARG A 11 5.70 5.58 10.51
N LYS A 12 6.53 5.84 11.52
CA LYS A 12 6.98 4.83 12.50
C LYS A 12 5.86 4.28 13.38
N LYS A 13 4.80 5.07 13.63
CA LYS A 13 3.61 4.64 14.37
C LYS A 13 2.60 3.86 13.53
N LEU A 14 2.83 3.69 12.22
CA LEU A 14 1.96 2.87 11.39
C LEU A 14 2.09 1.41 11.80
N LYS A 15 0.96 0.81 12.19
CA LYS A 15 0.86 -0.63 12.39
C LYS A 15 1.26 -1.35 11.10
N LYS A 16 1.86 -2.54 11.22
CA LYS A 16 2.24 -3.38 10.07
C LYS A 16 1.08 -3.61 9.08
N SER A 17 -0.16 -3.65 9.58
CA SER A 17 -1.39 -3.73 8.78
C SER A 17 -1.66 -2.53 7.86
N SER A 18 -0.95 -1.43 8.05
CA SER A 18 -0.99 -0.24 7.19
C SER A 18 -0.07 -0.36 5.98
N PHE A 19 0.73 -1.42 5.88
CA PHE A 19 1.61 -1.67 4.74
C PHE A 19 1.10 -2.83 3.90
N ALA A 20 1.22 -2.72 2.58
CA ALA A 20 0.90 -3.82 1.68
C ALA A 20 1.92 -4.97 1.79
N LEU A 21 3.17 -4.66 2.19
CA LEU A 21 4.17 -5.65 2.56
C LEU A 21 4.58 -5.45 4.03
N PRO A 22 3.84 -6.03 5.00
CA PRO A 22 4.12 -5.86 6.42
C PRO A 22 5.49 -6.43 6.85
N GLU A 23 5.99 -7.46 6.15
CA GLU A 23 7.32 -8.04 6.41
C GLU A 23 8.46 -7.11 6.06
N GLN A 24 8.24 -6.21 5.09
CA GLN A 24 9.26 -5.27 4.60
C GLN A 24 8.95 -3.82 4.98
N GLU A 25 7.82 -3.58 5.65
CA GLU A 25 7.28 -2.23 5.94
C GLU A 25 7.24 -1.33 4.69
N LYS A 26 6.96 -1.93 3.53
CA LYS A 26 6.89 -1.25 2.23
C LYS A 26 5.46 -1.07 1.75
N TYR A 27 5.29 -0.05 0.90
CA TYR A 27 4.02 0.30 0.27
C TYR A 27 2.93 0.63 1.31
N PRO A 28 3.02 1.81 1.96
CA PRO A 28 2.00 2.25 2.89
C PRO A 28 0.65 2.39 2.16
N ILE A 29 -0.38 1.78 2.73
CA ILE A 29 -1.79 1.79 2.29
C ILE A 29 -2.74 2.22 3.43
N PRO A 30 -2.50 3.36 4.11
CA PRO A 30 -3.39 3.87 5.16
C PRO A 30 -4.75 4.34 4.64
N ASP A 31 -4.84 4.73 3.37
CA ASP A 31 -6.08 5.11 2.68
C ASP A 31 -6.05 4.68 1.19
N ILE A 32 -7.15 4.96 0.47
CA ILE A 32 -7.35 4.59 -0.94
C ILE A 32 -6.34 5.30 -1.85
N GLU A 33 -5.99 6.56 -1.58
CA GLU A 33 -5.04 7.32 -2.41
C GLU A 33 -3.63 6.74 -2.29
N HIS A 34 -3.20 6.43 -1.08
CA HIS A 34 -1.94 5.74 -0.83
C HIS A 34 -1.92 4.33 -1.42
N ALA A 35 -3.06 3.62 -1.41
CA ALA A 35 -3.17 2.31 -2.06
C ALA A 35 -2.99 2.40 -3.59
N ARG A 36 -3.55 3.41 -4.25
CA ARG A 36 -3.29 3.66 -5.69
C ARG A 36 -1.81 3.99 -5.93
N ASN A 37 -1.21 4.83 -5.09
CA ASN A 37 0.21 5.14 -5.17
C ASN A 37 1.09 3.90 -4.94
N ALA A 38 0.73 3.02 -4.01
CA ALA A 38 1.41 1.75 -3.78
C ALA A 38 1.36 0.86 -5.02
N LEU A 39 0.22 0.75 -5.69
CA LEU A 39 0.09 0.02 -6.96
C LEU A 39 0.97 0.61 -8.07
N ALA A 40 1.02 1.94 -8.19
CA ALA A 40 1.89 2.60 -9.16
C ALA A 40 3.38 2.36 -8.85
N ARG A 41 3.78 2.49 -7.59
CA ARG A 41 5.16 2.28 -7.12
C ARG A 41 5.61 0.84 -7.33
N VAL A 42 4.78 -0.15 -6.97
CA VAL A 42 5.13 -1.57 -7.17
C VAL A 42 5.14 -1.94 -8.65
N ALA A 43 4.35 -1.26 -9.49
CA ALA A 43 4.40 -1.46 -10.94
C ALA A 43 5.76 -1.02 -11.52
N GLN A 44 6.30 0.10 -11.05
CA GLN A 44 7.56 0.70 -11.50
C GLN A 44 8.80 0.03 -10.92
N HIS A 45 8.81 -0.28 -9.63
CA HIS A 45 10.01 -0.75 -8.91
C HIS A 45 9.90 -2.16 -8.34
N GLY A 46 8.69 -2.72 -8.28
CA GLY A 46 8.45 -4.02 -7.67
C GLY A 46 8.71 -5.17 -8.63
N SER A 47 9.13 -6.29 -8.06
CA SER A 47 9.18 -7.60 -8.72
C SER A 47 7.77 -8.16 -8.96
N ALA A 48 7.63 -9.17 -9.85
CA ALA A 48 6.35 -9.82 -10.11
C ALA A 48 5.71 -10.41 -8.82
N ALA A 49 6.53 -10.92 -7.90
CA ALA A 49 6.08 -11.41 -6.60
C ALA A 49 5.54 -10.29 -5.71
N GLU A 50 6.25 -9.15 -5.63
CA GLU A 50 5.77 -7.99 -4.88
C GLU A 50 4.49 -7.42 -5.50
N LYS A 51 4.38 -7.34 -6.83
CA LYS A 51 3.17 -6.88 -7.52
C LYS A 51 1.94 -7.69 -7.11
N LYS A 52 2.06 -9.03 -7.06
CA LYS A 52 0.96 -9.91 -6.61
C LYS A 52 0.62 -9.67 -5.13
N LYS A 53 1.62 -9.62 -4.24
CA LYS A 53 1.40 -9.38 -2.81
C LYS A 53 0.74 -8.02 -2.55
N VAL A 54 1.26 -6.96 -3.18
CA VAL A 54 0.73 -5.59 -3.02
C VAL A 54 -0.68 -5.47 -3.58
N ARG A 55 -0.97 -6.05 -4.76
CA ARG A 55 -2.34 -6.08 -5.30
C ARG A 55 -3.30 -6.80 -4.35
N ALA A 56 -2.95 -7.99 -3.88
CA ALA A 56 -3.80 -8.74 -2.95
C ALA A 56 -4.05 -7.97 -1.64
N ALA A 57 -3.03 -7.30 -1.09
CA ALA A 57 -3.17 -6.49 0.11
C ALA A 57 -4.05 -5.25 -0.11
N VAL A 58 -3.87 -4.58 -1.25
CA VAL A 58 -4.70 -3.42 -1.65
C VAL A 58 -6.14 -3.84 -1.86
N GLU A 59 -6.41 -4.90 -2.64
CA GLU A 59 -7.77 -5.39 -2.92
C GLU A 59 -8.47 -5.90 -1.66
N LYS A 60 -7.74 -6.57 -0.76
CA LYS A 60 -8.29 -7.04 0.52
C LYS A 60 -8.73 -5.89 1.42
N LYS A 61 -8.01 -4.76 1.39
CA LYS A 61 -8.28 -3.60 2.25
C LYS A 61 -9.21 -2.58 1.60
N TYR A 62 -9.12 -2.46 0.28
CA TYR A 62 -9.87 -1.55 -0.57
C TYR A 62 -10.43 -2.33 -1.77
N PRO A 63 -11.50 -3.13 -1.56
CA PRO A 63 -12.13 -3.88 -2.64
C PRO A 63 -12.66 -2.97 -3.76
N SER A 64 -12.92 -1.69 -3.48
CA SER A 64 -13.26 -0.66 -4.47
C SER A 64 -12.14 -0.32 -5.46
N LEU A 65 -10.89 -0.74 -5.20
CA LEU A 65 -9.76 -0.60 -6.12
C LEU A 65 -9.52 -1.84 -6.96
N LYS A 66 -10.27 -2.92 -6.72
CA LYS A 66 -10.23 -4.11 -7.55
C LYS A 66 -10.73 -3.69 -8.93
N LYS A 67 -9.89 -3.84 -9.96
CA LYS A 67 -10.38 -3.72 -11.31
C LYS A 67 -11.20 -4.98 -11.57
N ASP A 68 -12.49 -4.82 -11.79
CA ASP A 68 -13.27 -5.80 -12.53
C ASP A 68 -12.59 -5.93 -13.90
N ASP A 69 -11.88 -7.04 -14.10
CA ASP A 69 -11.24 -7.43 -15.37
C ASP A 69 -12.23 -8.31 -16.14
#